data_AF-A0AAV5WLX4-F1
#
_entry.id   AF-A0AAV5WLX4-F1
#
_cell.length_a   1.000
_cell.length_b   1.000
_cell.length_c   1.000
_cell.angle_alpha   90.00
_cell.angle_beta   90.00
_cell.angle_gamma   90.00
#
_symmetry.space_group_name_H-M   'P 1'
#
loop_
_entity.id
_entity.type
_entity.pdbx_description
1 polymer ?
#
loop_
_entity_poly.entity_id
_entity_poly.type
_entity_poly.pdbx_seq_one_letter_code
_entity_poly.pdbx_strand_id
1 'polypeptide(L)'
;APSSLPSSPSKRTQGGAKQKKEVSVLAEFHAVYCLVSRSERKAHKGRCYIGYTKDTNRRIKQHNGGREVGGAKKTDGRGPWDMVFCVEGFPNQVSGLRFEWASQNPDKSRVLKDRALKKEKKETPLGFRVRVACHLINSEPWKRLGLTFRWLIPSNRIPFPAAIAPPAHVKVVEGLLPEEKERTIRVGRGEEEYVRIKSCHVCDEEIERVEEMALCTASHSCVGTFHLRCLARAGLESAGEWRTHLFPVTASCPVCGRGYRWGDLVRAQHDTTEVMRAHPEWEAMEGRVPRTKIRLMV
;
A
#
# COMPACT_ATOMS: atom_id res chain seq x y z
N ALA A 1 69.11 0.77 -46.31
CA ALA A 1 68.45 -0.29 -45.51
C ALA A 1 68.48 0.13 -44.05
N PRO A 2 67.32 0.43 -43.44
CA PRO A 2 67.22 1.08 -42.14
C PRO A 2 67.09 0.06 -40.99
N SER A 3 67.70 0.36 -39.84
CA SER A 3 67.63 -0.44 -38.62
C SER A 3 66.87 0.29 -37.51
N SER A 4 65.64 -0.22 -37.26
CA SER A 4 64.93 -0.35 -35.97
C SER A 4 64.86 0.82 -34.98
N LEU A 5 63.67 1.43 -34.91
CA LEU A 5 63.17 2.21 -33.77
C LEU A 5 62.59 1.29 -32.66
N PRO A 6 62.60 1.70 -31.38
CA PRO A 6 62.21 0.86 -30.25
C PRO A 6 60.70 0.74 -30.06
N SER A 7 60.28 -0.43 -29.56
CA SER A 7 58.92 -0.86 -29.28
C SER A 7 58.26 -0.11 -28.11
N SER A 8 57.10 0.48 -28.34
CA SER A 8 56.20 1.01 -27.30
C SER A 8 55.44 -0.11 -26.58
N PRO A 9 55.17 -0.01 -25.27
CA PRO A 9 54.53 -1.07 -24.50
C PRO A 9 53.01 -1.15 -24.78
N SER A 10 52.55 -2.38 -24.98
CA SER A 10 51.14 -2.78 -25.06
C SER A 10 50.36 -2.32 -23.82
N LYS A 11 49.44 -1.37 -23.99
CA LYS A 11 48.41 -1.06 -23.00
C LYS A 11 47.42 -2.23 -22.96
N ARG A 12 47.54 -3.11 -21.96
CA ARG A 12 46.46 -4.01 -21.54
C ARG A 12 45.25 -3.15 -21.13
N THR A 13 44.24 -3.11 -21.99
CA THR A 13 42.90 -2.66 -21.61
C THR A 13 42.30 -3.72 -20.69
N GLN A 14 42.29 -3.45 -19.38
CA GLN A 14 41.48 -4.19 -18.43
C GLN A 14 40.01 -3.98 -18.84
N GLY A 15 39.34 -5.05 -19.26
CA GLY A 15 37.90 -5.05 -19.47
C GLY A 15 37.20 -4.79 -18.15
N GLY A 16 36.73 -3.55 -17.95
CA GLY A 16 35.89 -3.21 -16.82
C GLY A 16 34.64 -4.07 -16.85
N ALA A 17 34.46 -4.94 -15.87
CA ALA A 17 33.23 -5.67 -15.66
C ALA A 17 32.09 -4.64 -15.56
N LYS A 18 31.17 -4.63 -16.53
CA LYS A 18 29.94 -3.83 -16.44
C LYS A 18 29.24 -4.23 -15.15
N GLN A 19 29.20 -3.33 -14.16
CA GLN A 19 28.36 -3.49 -12.98
C GLN A 19 26.92 -3.72 -13.47
N LYS A 20 26.40 -4.93 -13.25
CA LYS A 20 25.01 -5.27 -13.59
C LYS A 20 24.10 -4.34 -12.77
N LYS A 21 23.27 -3.54 -13.45
CA LYS A 21 22.35 -2.58 -12.84
C LYS A 21 21.44 -3.29 -11.82
N GLU A 22 21.37 -2.78 -10.60
CA GLU A 22 20.48 -3.31 -9.56
C GLU A 22 19.01 -3.22 -10.02
N VAL A 23 18.25 -4.30 -9.81
CA VAL A 23 16.83 -4.38 -10.18
C VAL A 23 16.00 -4.27 -8.92
N SER A 24 14.94 -3.48 -8.97
CA SER A 24 14.08 -3.22 -7.84
C SER A 24 12.63 -3.04 -8.28
N VAL A 25 11.71 -3.38 -7.39
CA VAL A 25 10.26 -3.21 -7.56
C VAL A 25 9.77 -2.20 -6.54
N LEU A 26 8.89 -1.29 -6.95
CA LEU A 26 8.24 -0.38 -6.01
C LEU A 26 6.95 -1.03 -5.48
N ALA A 27 6.88 -1.24 -4.16
CA ALA A 27 5.68 -1.79 -3.53
C ALA A 27 4.46 -0.90 -3.81
N GLU A 28 3.34 -1.53 -4.17
CA GLU A 28 2.15 -0.77 -4.55
C GLU A 28 1.59 0.03 -3.36
N PHE A 29 1.19 1.26 -3.66
CA PHE A 29 0.60 2.15 -2.69
C PHE A 29 -0.56 2.92 -3.27
N HIS A 30 -1.65 2.93 -2.52
CA HIS A 30 -2.88 3.60 -2.89
C HIS A 30 -3.44 4.29 -1.65
N ALA A 31 -3.59 5.61 -1.72
CA ALA A 31 -4.16 6.39 -0.63
C ALA A 31 -5.14 7.45 -1.13
N VAL A 32 -6.17 7.69 -0.33
CA VAL A 32 -7.06 8.85 -0.44
C VAL A 32 -6.73 9.78 0.71
N TYR A 33 -6.33 11.00 0.41
CA TYR A 33 -5.87 11.99 1.39
C TYR A 33 -6.84 13.16 1.53
N CYS A 34 -6.75 13.85 2.67
CA CYS A 34 -7.40 15.13 2.91
C CYS A 34 -6.34 16.21 3.13
N LEU A 35 -6.37 17.24 2.28
CA LEU A 35 -5.63 18.48 2.49
C LEU A 35 -6.45 19.45 3.32
N VAL A 36 -5.79 20.29 4.10
CA VAL A 36 -6.34 21.47 4.76
C VAL A 36 -5.51 22.69 4.36
N SER A 37 -6.18 23.75 3.90
CA SER A 37 -5.51 25.01 3.56
C SER A 37 -5.14 25.77 4.82
N ARG A 38 -3.86 26.17 4.90
CA ARG A 38 -3.31 27.09 5.89
C ARG A 38 -3.33 28.55 5.45
N SER A 39 -3.98 28.87 4.34
CA SER A 39 -4.05 30.25 3.84
C SER A 39 -4.57 31.21 4.91
N GLU A 40 -3.93 32.37 5.06
CA GLU A 40 -4.37 33.43 5.96
C GLU A 40 -5.65 34.11 5.47
N ARG A 41 -5.93 34.02 4.17
CA ARG A 41 -7.15 34.54 3.57
C ARG A 41 -8.35 33.78 4.12
N LYS A 42 -9.25 34.48 4.82
CA LYS A 42 -10.46 33.90 5.43
C LYS A 42 -11.29 33.02 4.46
N ALA A 43 -11.33 33.40 3.18
CA ALA A 43 -12.04 32.63 2.15
C ALA A 43 -11.42 31.25 1.83
N HIS A 44 -10.19 30.97 2.27
CA HIS A 44 -9.45 29.75 1.97
C HIS A 44 -9.00 28.99 3.22
N LYS A 45 -8.80 29.69 4.34
CA LYS A 45 -8.42 29.10 5.62
C LYS A 45 -9.32 27.92 6.01
N GLY A 46 -8.70 26.78 6.31
CA GLY A 46 -9.40 25.57 6.75
C GLY A 46 -10.17 24.84 5.65
N ARG A 47 -10.15 25.30 4.39
CA ARG A 47 -10.78 24.56 3.28
C ARG A 47 -10.11 23.21 3.14
N CYS A 48 -10.94 22.20 2.87
CA CYS A 48 -10.48 20.85 2.64
C CYS A 48 -10.51 20.49 1.16
N TYR A 49 -9.55 19.67 0.73
CA TYR A 49 -9.53 19.02 -0.58
C TYR A 49 -9.26 17.54 -0.39
N ILE A 50 -10.08 16.68 -1.02
CA ILE A 50 -9.87 15.24 -1.03
C ILE A 50 -9.25 14.87 -2.37
N GLY A 51 -8.24 14.00 -2.36
CA GLY A 51 -7.68 13.46 -3.58
C GLY A 51 -7.11 12.06 -3.40
N TYR A 52 -6.80 11.42 -4.52
CA TYR A 52 -6.14 10.12 -4.59
C TYR A 52 -4.66 10.28 -5.01
N THR A 53 -3.77 9.40 -4.50
CA THR A 53 -2.37 9.33 -4.91
C THR A 53 -1.74 7.95 -4.71
N LYS A 54 -0.66 7.68 -5.46
CA LYS A 54 0.30 6.60 -5.22
C LYS A 54 1.57 7.06 -4.46
N ASP A 55 1.69 8.36 -4.24
CA ASP A 55 2.84 9.00 -3.60
C ASP A 55 2.38 10.32 -2.96
N THR A 56 2.27 10.33 -1.64
CA THR A 56 1.81 11.49 -0.87
C THR A 56 2.83 12.63 -0.86
N ASN A 57 4.12 12.29 -0.78
CA ASN A 57 5.22 13.25 -0.68
C ASN A 57 5.38 14.05 -1.98
N ARG A 58 5.27 13.39 -3.13
CA ARG A 58 5.21 14.10 -4.42
C ARG A 58 3.92 14.91 -4.54
N ARG A 59 2.78 14.34 -4.16
CA ARG A 59 1.47 14.97 -4.37
C ARG A 59 1.29 16.26 -3.57
N ILE A 60 1.77 16.32 -2.32
CA ILE A 60 1.69 17.56 -1.53
C ILE A 60 2.56 18.68 -2.14
N LYS A 61 3.74 18.35 -2.67
CA LYS A 61 4.60 19.31 -3.39
C LYS A 61 3.91 19.85 -4.63
N GLN A 62 3.23 19.00 -5.42
CA GLN A 62 2.45 19.45 -6.57
C GLN A 62 1.33 20.42 -6.20
N HIS A 63 0.58 20.15 -5.12
CA HIS A 63 -0.47 21.05 -4.67
C HIS A 63 0.06 22.41 -4.22
N ASN A 64 1.22 22.44 -3.56
CA ASN A 64 1.84 23.67 -3.07
C ASN A 64 2.64 24.42 -4.15
N GLY A 65 3.11 23.74 -5.20
CA GLY A 65 3.74 24.37 -6.36
C GLY A 65 2.76 24.88 -7.42
N GLY A 66 1.46 24.59 -7.28
CA GLY A 66 0.41 25.09 -8.17
C GLY A 66 0.15 24.23 -9.40
N ARG A 67 -0.77 24.69 -10.26
CA ARG A 67 -1.25 23.94 -11.44
C ARG A 67 -0.13 23.60 -12.43
N GLU A 68 0.81 24.51 -12.64
CA GLU A 68 1.84 24.39 -13.68
C GLU A 68 2.82 23.23 -13.41
N VAL A 69 2.92 22.78 -12.15
CA VAL A 69 3.72 21.60 -11.75
C VAL A 69 2.86 20.35 -11.50
N GLY A 70 1.59 20.35 -11.93
CA GLY A 70 0.68 19.21 -11.81
C GLY A 70 -0.25 19.23 -10.60
N GLY A 71 -0.35 20.36 -9.88
CA GLY A 71 -1.33 20.58 -8.81
C GLY A 71 -2.77 20.63 -9.34
N ALA A 72 -3.74 20.22 -8.53
CA ALA A 72 -5.14 20.28 -8.95
C ALA A 72 -5.62 21.73 -9.11
N LYS A 73 -6.39 22.02 -10.16
CA LYS A 73 -7.01 23.35 -10.37
C LYS A 73 -7.79 23.87 -9.15
N LYS A 74 -8.43 22.98 -8.38
CA LYS A 74 -9.20 23.33 -7.17
C LYS A 74 -8.31 23.77 -5.99
N THR A 75 -7.02 23.47 -6.00
CA THR A 75 -6.07 23.81 -4.93
C THR A 75 -5.17 24.99 -5.28
N ASP A 76 -5.10 25.37 -6.55
CA ASP A 76 -4.24 26.43 -7.08
C ASP A 76 -4.52 27.79 -6.43
N GLY A 77 -3.46 28.48 -5.99
CA GLY A 77 -3.54 29.81 -5.33
C GLY A 77 -4.27 29.85 -3.98
N ARG A 78 -4.61 28.69 -3.41
CA ARG A 78 -5.44 28.56 -2.19
C ARG A 78 -4.68 27.91 -1.03
N GLY A 79 -3.39 27.66 -1.22
CA GLY A 79 -2.48 27.11 -0.21
C GLY A 79 -1.86 28.18 0.71
N PRO A 80 -0.77 27.84 1.41
CA PRO A 80 -0.15 26.51 1.44
C PRO A 80 -1.11 25.45 2.00
N TRP A 81 -0.99 24.23 1.50
CA TRP A 81 -1.78 23.07 1.87
C TRP A 81 -0.96 22.14 2.76
N ASP A 82 -1.64 21.59 3.74
CA ASP A 82 -1.15 20.51 4.57
C ASP A 82 -1.94 19.24 4.28
N MET A 83 -1.26 18.12 4.09
CA MET A 83 -1.92 16.82 4.03
C MET A 83 -2.12 16.31 5.45
N VAL A 84 -3.34 16.43 5.98
CA VAL A 84 -3.63 16.21 7.40
C VAL A 84 -3.85 14.75 7.74
N PHE A 85 -4.62 14.04 6.89
CA PHE A 85 -4.82 12.59 7.04
C PHE A 85 -4.88 11.90 5.68
N CYS A 86 -4.68 10.59 5.69
CA CYS A 86 -5.02 9.73 4.57
C CYS A 86 -5.66 8.41 5.03
N VAL A 87 -6.43 7.81 4.14
CA VAL A 87 -6.85 6.41 4.19
C VAL A 87 -6.00 5.67 3.17
N GLU A 88 -5.30 4.63 3.58
CA GLU A 88 -4.38 3.86 2.76
C GLU A 88 -4.66 2.35 2.83
N GLY A 89 -3.95 1.58 1.99
CA GLY A 89 -4.08 0.12 1.94
C GLY A 89 -5.21 -0.35 1.02
N PHE A 90 -5.67 0.51 0.10
CA PHE A 90 -6.59 0.08 -0.96
C PHE A 90 -5.93 -0.98 -1.84
N PRO A 91 -6.64 -2.04 -2.24
CA PRO A 91 -6.08 -3.16 -2.98
C PRO A 91 -5.68 -2.82 -4.42
N ASN A 92 -6.17 -1.70 -4.95
CA ASN A 92 -5.82 -1.19 -6.28
C ASN A 92 -6.33 0.25 -6.45
N GLN A 93 -5.91 0.85 -7.56
CA GLN A 93 -6.32 2.19 -7.98
C GLN A 93 -7.84 2.37 -8.11
N VAL A 94 -8.56 1.36 -8.63
CA VAL A 94 -10.01 1.46 -8.83
C VAL A 94 -10.74 1.59 -7.50
N SER A 95 -10.37 0.79 -6.50
CA SER A 95 -10.95 0.86 -5.15
C SER A 95 -10.69 2.21 -4.49
N GLY A 96 -9.46 2.75 -4.61
CA GLY A 96 -9.10 4.05 -4.08
C GLY A 96 -9.84 5.21 -4.76
N LEU A 97 -9.95 5.21 -6.10
CA LEU A 97 -10.67 6.24 -6.85
C LEU A 97 -12.18 6.23 -6.55
N ARG A 98 -12.79 5.05 -6.37
CA ARG A 98 -14.20 4.96 -5.94
C ARG A 98 -14.39 5.57 -4.56
N PHE A 99 -13.45 5.34 -3.64
CA PHE A 99 -13.50 5.91 -2.29
C PHE A 99 -13.34 7.44 -2.34
N GLU A 100 -12.36 7.93 -3.11
CA GLU A 100 -12.13 9.36 -3.33
C GLU A 100 -13.40 10.05 -3.84
N TRP A 101 -14.00 9.52 -4.91
CA TRP A 101 -15.20 10.09 -5.50
C TRP A 101 -16.36 10.12 -4.51
N ALA A 102 -16.58 9.03 -3.77
CA ALA A 102 -17.62 8.94 -2.76
C ALA A 102 -17.39 9.91 -1.58
N SER A 103 -16.13 10.14 -1.22
CA SER A 103 -15.72 11.10 -0.17
C SER A 103 -15.89 12.55 -0.62
N GLN A 104 -15.63 12.83 -1.90
CA GLN A 104 -15.85 14.15 -2.49
C GLN A 104 -17.34 14.47 -2.64
N ASN A 105 -18.17 13.47 -2.95
CA ASN A 105 -19.59 13.62 -3.31
C ASN A 105 -20.50 12.74 -2.42
N PRO A 106 -20.53 12.95 -1.09
CA PRO A 106 -21.28 12.09 -0.17
C PRO A 106 -22.80 12.13 -0.41
N ASP A 107 -23.34 13.22 -0.93
CA ASP A 107 -24.74 13.41 -1.31
C ASP A 107 -25.14 12.64 -2.57
N LYS A 108 -24.18 12.34 -3.46
CA LYS A 108 -24.42 11.62 -4.73
C LYS A 108 -24.02 10.16 -4.67
N SER A 109 -23.14 9.81 -3.73
CA SER A 109 -22.62 8.46 -3.63
C SER A 109 -23.72 7.46 -3.27
N ARG A 110 -23.86 6.38 -4.05
CA ARG A 110 -24.81 5.29 -3.75
C ARG A 110 -24.63 4.72 -2.34
N VAL A 111 -23.42 4.80 -1.78
CA VAL A 111 -23.08 4.27 -0.46
C VAL A 111 -23.54 5.21 0.67
N LEU A 112 -23.66 6.51 0.40
CA LEU A 112 -23.89 7.55 1.42
C LEU A 112 -25.15 8.41 1.20
N LYS A 113 -25.74 8.38 0.00
CA LYS A 113 -26.87 9.26 -0.39
C LYS A 113 -28.04 9.17 0.58
N ASP A 114 -28.37 7.95 1.04
CA ASP A 114 -29.51 7.70 1.92
C ASP A 114 -29.24 8.18 3.37
N ARG A 115 -27.97 8.48 3.69
CA ARG A 115 -27.58 9.09 4.97
C ARG A 115 -27.70 10.61 4.95
N ALA A 116 -27.96 11.22 3.79
CA ALA A 116 -28.14 12.67 3.61
C ALA A 116 -27.07 13.52 4.30
N LEU A 117 -25.79 13.11 4.21
CA LEU A 117 -24.71 13.75 4.95
C LEU A 117 -24.52 15.20 4.51
N LYS A 118 -24.69 16.13 5.45
CA LYS A 118 -24.38 17.56 5.30
C LYS A 118 -23.47 18.01 6.44
N LYS A 119 -22.64 19.02 6.17
CA LYS A 119 -21.80 19.65 7.20
C LYS A 119 -22.71 20.31 8.22
N GLU A 120 -22.50 20.02 9.50
CA GLU A 120 -23.25 20.67 10.57
C GLU A 120 -22.77 22.11 10.79
N LYS A 121 -23.60 22.96 11.41
CA LYS A 121 -23.27 24.39 11.61
C LYS A 121 -21.98 24.58 12.42
N LYS A 122 -21.80 23.80 13.50
CA LYS A 122 -20.63 23.86 14.40
C LYS A 122 -19.47 22.95 13.97
N GLU A 123 -19.65 22.14 12.93
CA GLU A 123 -18.63 21.20 12.45
C GLU A 123 -17.60 21.90 11.56
N THR A 124 -16.32 21.64 11.80
CA THR A 124 -15.24 22.14 10.95
C THR A 124 -15.23 21.42 9.60
N PRO A 125 -14.68 22.03 8.52
CA PRO A 125 -14.53 21.32 7.26
C PRO A 125 -13.75 20.01 7.39
N LEU A 126 -12.71 19.97 8.22
CA LEU A 126 -11.94 18.77 8.52
C LEU A 126 -12.79 17.72 9.24
N GLY A 127 -13.55 18.14 10.27
CA GLY A 127 -14.52 17.29 10.99
C GLY A 127 -15.48 16.57 10.05
N PHE A 128 -16.05 17.32 9.11
CA PHE A 128 -16.93 16.74 8.09
C PHE A 128 -16.21 15.71 7.22
N ARG A 129 -14.98 15.96 6.79
CA ARG A 129 -14.22 15.00 5.98
C ARG A 129 -13.84 13.74 6.74
N VAL A 130 -13.49 13.86 8.03
CA VAL A 130 -13.24 12.70 8.90
C VAL A 130 -14.51 11.89 9.08
N ARG A 131 -15.66 12.53 9.31
CA ARG A 131 -16.96 11.86 9.44
C ARG A 131 -17.38 11.13 8.15
N VAL A 132 -17.19 11.76 6.99
CA VAL A 132 -17.45 11.11 5.69
C VAL A 132 -16.53 9.91 5.49
N ALA A 133 -15.22 10.03 5.79
CA ALA A 133 -14.28 8.92 5.70
C ALA A 133 -14.68 7.75 6.62
N CYS A 134 -15.09 8.05 7.86
CA CYS A 134 -15.62 7.08 8.81
C CYS A 134 -16.82 6.31 8.27
N HIS A 135 -17.80 7.00 7.66
CA HIS A 135 -18.94 6.32 7.04
C HIS A 135 -18.53 5.41 5.88
N LEU A 136 -17.59 5.83 5.02
CA LEU A 136 -17.13 5.03 3.88
C LEU A 136 -16.36 3.80 4.34
N ILE A 137 -15.45 3.95 5.32
CA ILE A 137 -14.70 2.84 5.91
C ILE A 137 -15.65 1.83 6.56
N ASN A 138 -16.79 2.27 7.10
CA ASN A 138 -17.82 1.39 7.68
C ASN A 138 -18.84 0.85 6.65
N SER A 139 -18.67 1.11 5.35
CA SER A 139 -19.62 0.71 4.31
C SER A 139 -18.99 -0.16 3.22
N GLU A 140 -19.81 -0.97 2.55
CA GLU A 140 -19.34 -1.69 1.34
C GLU A 140 -18.98 -0.70 0.22
N PRO A 141 -17.96 -1.02 -0.61
CA PRO A 141 -17.16 -2.24 -0.61
C PRO A 141 -15.92 -2.21 0.32
N TRP A 142 -15.78 -1.19 1.19
CA TRP A 142 -14.53 -0.92 1.90
C TRP A 142 -14.47 -1.50 3.32
N LYS A 143 -15.61 -1.81 3.93
CA LYS A 143 -15.71 -2.24 5.35
C LYS A 143 -15.02 -3.55 5.70
N ARG A 144 -14.56 -4.33 4.73
CA ARG A 144 -13.81 -5.57 4.95
C ARG A 144 -12.36 -5.49 4.45
N LEU A 145 -11.93 -4.33 3.94
CA LEU A 145 -10.57 -4.14 3.45
C LEU A 145 -9.62 -3.87 4.61
N GLY A 146 -8.38 -4.36 4.51
CA GLY A 146 -7.31 -4.09 5.46
C GLY A 146 -6.73 -2.67 5.35
N LEU A 147 -7.60 -1.66 5.49
CA LEU A 147 -7.27 -0.25 5.40
C LEU A 147 -6.53 0.24 6.65
N THR A 148 -5.88 1.39 6.51
CA THR A 148 -5.28 2.15 7.60
C THR A 148 -5.73 3.61 7.48
N PHE A 149 -6.22 4.19 8.56
CA PHE A 149 -6.43 5.63 8.69
C PHE A 149 -5.18 6.22 9.36
N ARG A 150 -4.51 7.16 8.69
CA ARG A 150 -3.28 7.78 9.18
C ARG A 150 -3.44 9.27 9.36
N TRP A 151 -3.17 9.75 10.58
CA TRP A 151 -2.95 11.16 10.84
C TRP A 151 -1.51 11.53 10.48
N LEU A 152 -1.34 12.25 9.37
CA LEU A 152 -0.02 12.69 8.90
C LEU A 152 0.49 13.89 9.72
N ILE A 153 -0.43 14.69 10.25
CA ILE A 153 -0.12 15.82 11.14
C ILE A 153 -0.88 15.61 12.46
N PRO A 154 -0.22 15.06 13.51
CA PRO A 154 -0.88 14.69 14.77
C PRO A 154 -1.57 15.86 15.49
N SER A 155 -1.05 17.08 15.35
CA SER A 155 -1.64 18.28 15.95
C SER A 155 -3.00 18.67 15.36
N ASN A 156 -3.38 18.12 14.19
CA ASN A 156 -4.70 18.30 13.60
C ASN A 156 -5.70 17.19 13.94
N ARG A 157 -5.30 16.23 14.77
CA ARG A 157 -6.16 15.11 15.16
C ARG A 157 -7.42 15.62 15.86
N ILE A 158 -8.53 15.02 15.49
CA ILE A 158 -9.81 15.20 16.17
C ILE A 158 -10.38 13.83 16.54
N PRO A 159 -11.20 13.73 17.60
CA PRO A 159 -11.89 12.49 17.94
C PRO A 159 -12.76 11.99 16.78
N PHE A 160 -12.78 10.68 16.55
CA PHE A 160 -13.76 10.09 15.64
C PHE A 160 -15.17 10.15 16.24
N PRO A 161 -16.22 10.32 15.42
CA PRO A 161 -17.59 10.21 15.93
C PRO A 161 -17.84 8.81 16.47
N ALA A 162 -18.20 8.69 17.75
CA ALA A 162 -18.27 7.40 18.46
C ALA A 162 -19.17 6.36 17.76
N ALA A 163 -20.30 6.79 17.20
CA ALA A 163 -21.26 5.90 16.53
C ALA A 163 -20.75 5.27 15.22
N ILE A 164 -19.66 5.79 14.65
CA ILE A 164 -19.14 5.40 13.31
C ILE A 164 -17.61 5.43 13.30
N ALA A 165 -16.96 5.18 14.42
CA ALA A 165 -15.50 5.10 14.48
C ALA A 165 -14.97 4.03 13.48
N PRO A 166 -13.70 4.11 13.06
CA PRO A 166 -13.10 3.05 12.26
C PRO A 166 -13.31 1.67 12.89
N PRO A 167 -13.69 0.63 12.13
CA PRO A 167 -13.83 -0.73 12.64
C PRO A 167 -12.53 -1.24 13.26
N ALA A 168 -12.63 -2.21 14.18
CA ALA A 168 -11.47 -2.74 14.93
C ALA A 168 -10.30 -3.24 14.06
N HIS A 169 -10.56 -3.71 12.84
CA HIS A 169 -9.52 -4.20 11.93
C HIS A 169 -8.80 -3.09 11.14
N VAL A 170 -9.36 -1.88 11.10
CA VAL A 170 -8.75 -0.72 10.46
C VAL A 170 -7.74 -0.12 11.43
N LYS A 171 -6.47 -0.10 11.03
CA LYS A 171 -5.42 0.51 11.86
C LYS A 171 -5.63 2.03 11.87
N VAL A 172 -5.54 2.64 13.05
CA VAL A 172 -5.43 4.09 13.21
C VAL A 172 -4.01 4.38 13.66
N VAL A 173 -3.25 5.13 12.86
CA VAL A 173 -1.84 5.40 13.11
C VAL A 173 -1.53 6.88 12.91
N GLU A 174 -0.35 7.29 13.40
CA GLU A 174 0.13 8.66 13.30
C GLU A 174 1.51 8.68 12.65
N GLY A 175 1.88 9.84 12.10
CA GLY A 175 3.21 10.07 11.51
C GLY A 175 3.21 10.00 9.98
N LEU A 176 4.37 10.35 9.41
CA LEU A 176 4.57 10.43 7.97
C LEU A 176 4.55 9.05 7.32
N LEU A 177 4.37 9.05 6.00
CA LEU A 177 4.44 7.85 5.19
C LEU A 177 5.88 7.56 4.79
N PRO A 178 6.25 6.27 4.64
CA PRO A 178 7.56 5.91 4.15
C PRO A 178 7.81 6.55 2.78
N GLU A 179 9.04 7.02 2.58
CA GLU A 179 9.52 7.51 1.30
C GLU A 179 9.51 6.41 0.25
N GLU A 180 9.58 6.80 -1.03
CA GLU A 180 9.62 5.83 -2.14
C GLU A 180 10.75 4.81 -1.96
N LYS A 181 11.94 5.27 -1.55
CA LYS A 181 13.11 4.42 -1.29
C LYS A 181 12.85 3.33 -0.25
N GLU A 182 11.99 3.59 0.74
CA GLU A 182 11.64 2.66 1.81
C GLU A 182 10.57 1.66 1.36
N ARG A 183 9.89 1.93 0.24
CA ARG A 183 8.94 1.02 -0.41
C ARG A 183 9.56 0.28 -1.59
N THR A 184 10.81 0.58 -1.94
CA THR A 184 11.54 -0.07 -3.02
C THR A 184 12.11 -1.40 -2.53
N ILE A 185 11.57 -2.49 -3.05
CA ILE A 185 12.01 -3.86 -2.79
C ILE A 185 13.14 -4.20 -3.76
N ARG A 186 14.32 -4.51 -3.24
CA ARG A 186 15.44 -5.04 -4.04
C ARG A 186 15.09 -6.45 -4.53
N VAL A 187 15.34 -6.71 -5.80
CA VAL A 187 15.28 -8.05 -6.38
C VAL A 187 16.63 -8.74 -6.14
N GLY A 188 16.63 -9.75 -5.27
CA GLY A 188 17.80 -10.58 -5.00
C GLY A 188 18.30 -11.27 -6.27
N ARG A 189 19.60 -11.52 -6.38
CA ARG A 189 20.24 -12.15 -7.55
C ARG A 189 20.95 -13.45 -7.21
N GLY A 190 21.30 -13.67 -5.94
CA GLY A 190 21.93 -14.90 -5.50
C GLY A 190 20.90 -16.02 -5.36
N GLU A 191 21.21 -17.22 -5.85
CA GLU A 191 20.32 -18.38 -5.68
C GLU A 191 20.04 -18.68 -4.19
N GLU A 192 20.97 -18.36 -3.30
CA GLU A 192 20.84 -18.50 -1.85
C GLU A 192 19.80 -17.56 -1.23
N GLU A 193 19.43 -16.49 -1.94
CA GLU A 193 18.36 -15.55 -1.58
C GLU A 193 16.98 -16.10 -1.92
N TYR A 194 16.87 -17.24 -2.60
CA TYR A 194 15.61 -17.89 -2.97
C TYR A 194 15.51 -19.30 -2.38
N VAL A 195 14.28 -19.72 -2.10
CA VAL A 195 13.97 -21.07 -1.61
C VAL A 195 12.88 -21.67 -2.46
N ARG A 196 12.88 -23.01 -2.59
CA ARG A 196 11.77 -23.70 -3.25
C ARG A 196 10.48 -23.48 -2.47
N ILE A 197 9.39 -23.32 -3.22
CA ILE A 197 8.04 -23.28 -2.68
C ILE A 197 7.80 -24.62 -1.98
N LYS A 198 7.27 -24.55 -0.75
CA LYS A 198 6.90 -25.72 0.03
C LYS A 198 5.44 -26.07 -0.22
N SER A 199 5.06 -27.31 0.07
CA SER A 199 3.66 -27.73 0.09
C SER A 199 2.82 -26.89 1.06
N CYS A 200 1.55 -26.77 0.74
CA CYS A 200 0.58 -26.04 1.53
C CYS A 200 0.36 -26.72 2.89
N HIS A 201 0.59 -26.01 4.00
CA HIS A 201 0.39 -26.54 5.36
C HIS A 201 -1.10 -26.68 5.76
N VAL A 202 -2.04 -26.61 4.81
CA VAL A 202 -3.48 -26.79 5.06
C VAL A 202 -4.04 -27.98 4.28
N CYS A 203 -3.65 -28.16 3.02
CA CYS A 203 -4.11 -29.30 2.20
C CYS A 203 -3.01 -30.30 1.84
N ASP A 204 -1.76 -30.06 2.26
CA ASP A 204 -0.57 -30.88 1.99
C ASP A 204 -0.20 -31.07 0.51
N GLU A 205 -0.93 -30.42 -0.41
CA GLU A 205 -0.63 -30.39 -1.85
C GLU A 205 0.49 -29.39 -2.20
N GLU A 206 1.17 -29.64 -3.32
CA GLU A 206 2.16 -28.71 -3.88
C GLU A 206 1.49 -27.39 -4.33
N ILE A 207 2.24 -26.30 -4.25
CA ILE A 207 1.83 -24.99 -4.74
C ILE A 207 2.64 -24.72 -6.00
N GLU A 208 2.00 -24.88 -7.16
CA GLU A 208 2.65 -24.79 -8.46
C GLU A 208 3.00 -23.34 -8.85
N ARG A 209 2.16 -22.38 -8.47
CA ARG A 209 2.27 -20.97 -8.90
C ARG A 209 2.49 -20.04 -7.72
N VAL A 210 3.43 -19.11 -7.86
CA VAL A 210 3.70 -18.06 -6.86
C VAL A 210 2.47 -17.19 -6.60
N GLU A 211 1.64 -16.97 -7.62
CA GLU A 211 0.39 -16.21 -7.54
C GLU A 211 -0.64 -16.86 -6.60
N GLU A 212 -0.56 -18.18 -6.41
CA GLU A 212 -1.43 -18.91 -5.51
C GLU A 212 -0.86 -19.05 -4.10
N MET A 213 0.39 -18.70 -3.90
CA MET A 213 1.10 -18.90 -2.64
C MET A 213 0.85 -17.74 -1.66
N ALA A 214 0.70 -18.06 -0.37
CA ALA A 214 0.75 -17.11 0.73
C ALA A 214 1.77 -17.59 1.78
N LEU A 215 2.55 -16.65 2.31
CA LEU A 215 3.46 -16.88 3.43
C LEU A 215 2.88 -16.27 4.71
N CYS A 216 3.21 -16.87 5.86
CA CYS A 216 2.87 -16.29 7.15
C CYS A 216 3.54 -14.92 7.34
N THR A 217 2.73 -13.87 7.45
CA THR A 217 3.16 -12.49 7.75
C THR A 217 3.13 -12.15 9.25
N ALA A 218 2.56 -13.02 10.09
CA ALA A 218 2.36 -12.77 11.52
C ALA A 218 3.62 -13.02 12.40
N SER A 219 4.61 -13.75 11.88
CA SER A 219 5.88 -14.01 12.58
C SER A 219 7.01 -14.21 11.58
N HIS A 220 8.17 -13.60 11.83
CA HIS A 220 9.36 -13.78 11.00
C HIS A 220 9.92 -15.21 11.06
N SER A 221 9.81 -15.91 12.19
CA SER A 221 10.32 -17.28 12.36
C SER A 221 9.37 -18.37 11.85
N CYS A 222 8.11 -18.04 11.55
CA CYS A 222 7.13 -19.03 11.09
C CYS A 222 7.42 -19.49 9.65
N VAL A 223 7.38 -20.79 9.40
CA VAL A 223 7.60 -21.39 8.06
C VAL A 223 6.32 -21.68 7.30
N GLY A 224 5.17 -21.22 7.81
CA GLY A 224 3.86 -21.47 7.20
C GLY A 224 3.77 -20.94 5.77
N THR A 225 3.57 -21.88 4.85
CA THR A 225 3.36 -21.68 3.42
C THR A 225 2.02 -22.32 3.06
N PHE A 226 1.17 -21.60 2.33
CA PHE A 226 -0.22 -21.99 2.09
C PHE A 226 -0.65 -21.63 0.66
N HIS A 227 -1.60 -22.34 0.07
CA HIS A 227 -2.40 -21.73 -0.99
C HIS A 227 -3.24 -20.60 -0.39
N LEU A 228 -3.35 -19.48 -1.12
CA LEU A 228 -4.17 -18.33 -0.75
C LEU A 228 -5.62 -18.76 -0.52
N ARG A 229 -6.16 -19.64 -1.38
CA ARG A 229 -7.52 -20.19 -1.24
C ARG A 229 -7.72 -20.99 0.05
N CYS A 230 -6.75 -21.84 0.40
CA CYS A 230 -6.82 -22.70 1.59
C CYS A 230 -6.76 -21.84 2.86
N LEU A 231 -5.90 -20.84 2.87
CA LEU A 231 -5.77 -19.91 3.99
C LEU A 231 -6.99 -19.00 4.14
N ALA A 232 -7.59 -18.53 3.03
CA ALA A 232 -8.84 -17.78 3.04
C ALA A 232 -9.97 -18.62 3.65
N ARG A 233 -10.11 -19.86 3.19
CA ARG A 233 -11.11 -20.81 3.68
C ARG A 233 -10.94 -21.07 5.17
N ALA A 234 -9.74 -21.42 5.62
CA ALA A 234 -9.47 -21.67 7.04
C ALA A 234 -9.82 -20.45 7.92
N GLY A 235 -9.45 -19.25 7.49
CA GLY A 235 -9.78 -18.02 8.21
C GLY A 235 -11.28 -17.75 8.27
N LEU A 236 -12.00 -17.98 7.16
CA LEU A 236 -13.45 -17.82 7.09
C LEU A 236 -14.22 -18.88 7.90
N GLU A 237 -13.79 -20.14 7.86
CA GLU A 237 -14.38 -21.22 8.65
C GLU A 237 -14.22 -20.94 10.15
N SER A 238 -13.03 -20.52 10.59
CA SER A 238 -12.77 -20.14 11.98
C SER A 238 -13.63 -18.96 12.46
N ALA A 239 -14.05 -18.08 11.56
CA ALA A 239 -14.92 -16.94 11.87
C ALA A 239 -16.42 -17.24 11.68
N GLY A 240 -16.79 -18.43 11.19
CA GLY A 240 -18.17 -18.76 10.83
C GLY A 240 -18.70 -18.03 9.58
N GLU A 241 -17.80 -17.52 8.72
CA GLU A 241 -18.13 -16.63 7.60
C GLU A 241 -18.00 -17.30 6.20
N TRP A 242 -17.52 -18.55 6.10
CA TRP A 242 -17.19 -19.24 4.83
C TRP A 242 -18.26 -19.18 3.74
N ARG A 243 -19.54 -19.29 4.11
CA ARG A 243 -20.66 -19.28 3.14
C ARG A 243 -21.19 -17.88 2.82
N THR A 244 -20.64 -16.85 3.44
CA THR A 244 -21.19 -15.48 3.40
C THR A 244 -20.21 -14.46 2.84
N HIS A 245 -18.91 -14.75 2.89
CA HIS A 245 -17.86 -13.82 2.48
C HIS A 245 -16.79 -14.53 1.65
N LEU A 246 -16.17 -13.77 0.74
CA LEU A 246 -15.14 -14.27 -0.17
C LEU A 246 -13.75 -14.36 0.50
N PHE A 247 -13.51 -13.55 1.54
CA PHE A 247 -12.24 -13.50 2.23
C PHE A 247 -12.42 -13.05 3.70
N PRO A 248 -11.55 -13.52 4.61
CA PRO A 248 -11.58 -13.09 6.01
C PRO A 248 -11.04 -11.66 6.12
N VAL A 249 -11.44 -10.92 7.15
CA VAL A 249 -10.83 -9.60 7.46
C VAL A 249 -9.54 -9.78 8.26
N THR A 250 -9.62 -10.64 9.27
CA THR A 250 -8.52 -11.11 10.12
C THR A 250 -8.61 -12.61 10.27
N ALA A 251 -7.48 -13.28 10.44
CA ALA A 251 -7.41 -14.71 10.69
C ALA A 251 -6.14 -15.06 11.46
N SER A 252 -6.01 -16.30 11.91
CA SER A 252 -4.82 -16.81 12.59
C SER A 252 -4.08 -17.80 11.71
N CYS A 253 -2.74 -17.75 11.74
CA CYS A 253 -1.93 -18.67 10.97
C CYS A 253 -2.11 -20.11 11.50
N PRO A 254 -2.48 -21.10 10.65
CA PRO A 254 -2.65 -22.49 11.10
C PRO A 254 -1.40 -23.14 11.70
N VAL A 255 -0.21 -22.61 11.39
CA VAL A 255 1.07 -23.17 11.84
C VAL A 255 1.55 -22.56 13.16
N CYS A 256 1.51 -21.23 13.31
CA CYS A 256 2.04 -20.55 14.50
C CYS A 256 0.98 -19.93 15.41
N GLY A 257 -0.30 -20.03 15.04
CA GLY A 257 -1.44 -19.50 15.80
C GLY A 257 -1.57 -17.98 15.85
N ARG A 258 -0.58 -17.21 15.36
CA ARG A 258 -0.60 -15.75 15.44
C ARG A 258 -1.57 -15.13 14.45
N GLY A 259 -2.27 -14.08 14.91
CA GLY A 259 -3.21 -13.31 14.10
C GLY A 259 -2.54 -12.44 13.04
N TYR A 260 -3.21 -12.29 11.90
CA TYR A 260 -2.83 -11.38 10.81
C TYR A 260 -4.08 -10.72 10.20
N ARG A 261 -3.88 -9.61 9.49
CA ARG A 261 -4.91 -8.99 8.65
C ARG A 261 -4.80 -9.53 7.23
N TRP A 262 -5.92 -9.93 6.64
CA TRP A 262 -5.94 -10.50 5.29
C TRP A 262 -5.37 -9.53 4.24
N GLY A 263 -5.70 -8.24 4.34
CA GLY A 263 -5.17 -7.23 3.43
C GLY A 263 -3.65 -7.05 3.51
N ASP A 264 -3.02 -7.25 4.68
CA ASP A 264 -1.55 -7.22 4.81
C ASP A 264 -0.92 -8.44 4.12
N LEU A 265 -1.55 -9.61 4.25
CA LEU A 265 -1.11 -10.85 3.62
C LEU A 265 -1.21 -10.80 2.09
N VAL A 266 -2.32 -10.31 1.55
CA VAL A 266 -2.49 -10.15 0.09
C VAL A 266 -1.48 -9.17 -0.49
N ARG A 267 -1.17 -8.08 0.21
CA ARG A 267 -0.10 -7.15 -0.23
C ARG A 267 1.26 -7.83 -0.27
N ALA A 268 1.64 -8.56 0.78
CA ALA A 268 2.92 -9.27 0.80
C ALA A 268 3.01 -10.33 -0.32
N GLN A 269 1.89 -10.99 -0.65
CA GLN A 269 1.81 -11.93 -1.76
C GLN A 269 1.99 -11.22 -3.12
N HIS A 270 1.34 -10.08 -3.30
CA HIS A 270 1.49 -9.26 -4.51
C HIS A 270 2.94 -8.79 -4.68
N ASP A 271 3.56 -8.26 -3.63
CA ASP A 271 4.96 -7.84 -3.63
C ASP A 271 5.90 -9.00 -4.00
N THR A 272 5.59 -10.22 -3.53
CA THR A 272 6.34 -11.45 -3.90
C THR A 272 6.22 -11.74 -5.38
N THR A 273 5.01 -11.66 -5.90
CA THR A 273 4.76 -11.89 -7.32
C THR A 273 5.49 -10.87 -8.19
N GLU A 274 5.47 -9.59 -7.82
CA GLU A 274 6.15 -8.54 -8.57
C GLU A 274 7.68 -8.67 -8.52
N VAL A 275 8.25 -9.06 -7.38
CA VAL A 275 9.69 -9.37 -7.27
C VAL A 275 10.07 -10.52 -8.21
N MET A 276 9.26 -11.59 -8.25
CA MET A 276 9.51 -12.74 -9.12
C MET A 276 9.41 -12.35 -10.61
N ARG A 277 8.40 -11.56 -10.99
CA ARG A 277 8.24 -11.06 -12.37
C ARG A 277 9.36 -10.13 -12.81
N ALA A 278 9.89 -9.33 -11.90
CA ALA A 278 10.99 -8.41 -12.18
C ALA A 278 12.37 -9.12 -12.22
N HIS A 279 12.45 -10.39 -11.83
CA HIS A 279 13.71 -11.12 -11.83
C HIS A 279 14.25 -11.28 -13.28
N PRO A 280 15.49 -10.87 -13.58
CA PRO A 280 16.04 -10.97 -14.94
C PRO A 280 16.09 -12.39 -15.50
N GLU A 281 16.17 -13.39 -14.62
CA GLU A 281 16.25 -14.81 -14.95
C GLU A 281 15.02 -15.53 -14.37
N TRP A 282 13.80 -14.98 -14.58
CA TRP A 282 12.57 -15.46 -13.93
C TRP A 282 12.25 -16.93 -14.25
N GLU A 283 12.56 -17.41 -15.46
CA GLU A 283 12.39 -18.83 -15.85
C GLU A 283 13.23 -19.77 -14.97
N ALA A 284 14.48 -19.37 -14.64
CA ALA A 284 15.35 -20.15 -13.76
C ALA A 284 14.87 -20.14 -12.29
N MET A 285 13.93 -19.24 -11.96
CA MET A 285 13.35 -19.10 -10.62
C MET A 285 11.98 -19.78 -10.49
N GLU A 286 11.56 -20.57 -11.50
CA GLU A 286 10.33 -21.34 -11.43
C GLU A 286 10.30 -22.25 -10.18
N GLY A 287 9.16 -22.24 -9.47
CA GLY A 287 9.00 -22.97 -8.21
C GLY A 287 9.85 -22.45 -7.04
N ARG A 288 10.48 -21.26 -7.16
CA ARG A 288 11.22 -20.60 -6.08
C ARG A 288 10.58 -19.27 -5.66
N VAL A 289 10.87 -18.82 -4.45
CA VAL A 289 10.45 -17.52 -3.89
C VAL A 289 11.54 -16.92 -3.01
N PRO A 290 11.58 -15.58 -2.82
CA PRO A 290 12.59 -14.95 -1.97
C PRO A 290 12.57 -15.50 -0.53
N ARG A 291 13.75 -15.87 -0.03
CA ARG A 291 14.01 -16.47 1.29
C ARG A 291 13.68 -15.51 2.43
N THR A 292 14.15 -14.27 2.29
CA THR A 292 13.67 -13.18 3.12
C THR A 292 12.25 -12.92 2.68
N LYS A 293 11.28 -13.41 3.47
CA LYS A 293 9.96 -12.77 3.61
C LYS A 293 10.18 -11.29 3.38
N ILE A 294 9.59 -10.76 2.31
CA ILE A 294 9.85 -9.41 1.82
C ILE A 294 10.01 -8.49 3.02
N ARG A 295 11.25 -8.09 3.23
CA ARG A 295 11.66 -7.35 4.41
C ARG A 295 11.32 -5.89 4.16
N LEU A 296 10.04 -5.59 4.02
CA LEU A 296 9.52 -4.23 3.90
C LEU A 296 8.05 -4.27 4.32
N MET A 297 7.78 -3.98 5.60
CA MET A 297 6.56 -3.33 6.13
C MET A 297 6.47 -3.55 7.64
N VAL A 298 7.39 -2.95 8.39
CA VAL A 298 7.04 -2.05 9.51
C VAL A 298 8.00 -0.87 9.43
#